data_AF-A0A7G7KSK0-F1
#
_entry.id   AF-A0A7G7KSK0-F1
#
_cell.length_a   1.000
_cell.length_b   1.000
_cell.length_c   1.000
_cell.angle_alpha   90.00
_cell.angle_beta   90.00
_cell.angle_gamma   90.00
#
_symmetry.space_group_name_H-M   'P 1'
#
loop_
_entity.id
_entity.type
_entity.pdbx_description
1 polymer ?
#
loop_
_entity_poly.entity_id
_entity_poly.type
_entity_poly.pdbx_seq_one_letter_code
_entity_poly.pdbx_strand_id
1 'polypeptide(L)'
;MAASSDDGRWTWAAAAGVAVVALAVTNPGTDDFEAFAGDQLVRAASRELCGSGSLPLIARLVIQDCPQLVASQRKVLGQLAAASSHRYNAGLFSVYTTELGGQTLLPGLTIPRYRAVTLGGAGQLLVVQSSEEAAPGLAQR
;
A
#
# COMPACT_ATOMS: atom_id res chain seq x y z
N MET A 1 32.18 47.60 -3.05
CA MET A 1 32.09 46.17 -3.40
C MET A 1 30.63 45.84 -3.57
N ALA A 2 30.14 45.74 -4.80
CA ALA A 2 28.79 45.28 -5.08
C ALA A 2 28.85 43.75 -5.08
N ALA A 3 28.18 43.09 -4.14
CA ALA A 3 27.98 41.64 -4.21
C ALA A 3 27.18 41.37 -5.49
N SER A 4 27.73 40.58 -6.41
CA SER A 4 27.09 40.21 -7.66
C SER A 4 25.79 39.50 -7.35
N SER A 5 24.67 40.09 -7.78
CA SER A 5 23.34 39.48 -7.64
C SER A 5 23.22 38.11 -8.33
N ASP A 6 24.23 37.74 -9.12
CA ASP A 6 24.40 36.44 -9.75
C ASP A 6 24.81 35.33 -8.79
N ASP A 7 25.62 35.61 -7.75
CA ASP A 7 26.11 34.59 -6.81
C ASP A 7 24.94 33.95 -6.04
N GLY A 8 23.99 34.77 -5.60
CA GLY A 8 22.79 34.31 -4.89
C GLY A 8 21.90 33.41 -5.75
N ARG A 9 21.75 33.72 -7.04
CA ARG A 9 20.89 32.95 -7.95
C ARG A 9 21.43 31.54 -8.17
N TRP A 10 22.75 31.40 -8.32
CA TRP A 10 23.40 30.10 -8.46
C TRP A 10 23.34 29.28 -7.17
N THR A 11 23.46 29.91 -5.99
CA THR A 11 23.31 29.19 -4.72
C THR A 11 21.91 28.62 -4.52
N TRP A 12 20.85 29.38 -4.87
CA TRP A 12 19.48 28.88 -4.77
C TRP A 12 19.19 27.79 -5.80
N ALA A 13 19.71 27.94 -7.02
CA ALA A 13 19.59 26.90 -8.05
C ALA A 13 20.28 25.60 -7.62
N ALA A 14 21.48 25.69 -7.05
CA ALA A 14 22.19 24.54 -6.52
C ALA A 14 21.44 23.87 -5.36
N ALA A 15 20.94 24.66 -4.39
CA ALA A 15 20.17 24.14 -3.27
C ALA A 15 18.87 23.45 -3.73
N ALA A 16 18.14 24.07 -4.68
CA ALA A 16 16.95 23.47 -5.27
C ALA A 16 17.27 22.17 -6.02
N GLY A 17 18.36 22.16 -6.79
CA GLY A 17 18.82 20.96 -7.49
C GLY A 17 19.14 19.80 -6.54
N VAL A 18 19.84 20.08 -5.43
CA VAL A 18 20.13 19.08 -4.40
C VAL A 18 18.84 18.54 -3.77
N ALA A 19 17.87 19.40 -3.46
CA ALA A 19 16.59 18.97 -2.89
C ALA A 19 15.81 18.06 -3.83
N VAL A 20 15.73 18.40 -5.12
CA VAL A 20 15.07 17.59 -6.16
C VAL A 20 15.73 16.22 -6.28
N VAL A 21 17.06 16.16 -6.30
CA VAL A 21 17.79 14.89 -6.34
C VAL A 21 17.53 14.06 -5.09
N ALA A 22 17.55 14.68 -3.89
CA ALA A 22 17.27 13.99 -2.65
C ALA A 22 15.87 13.37 -2.63
N LEU A 23 14.86 14.10 -3.08
CA LEU A 23 13.48 13.61 -3.22
C LEU A 23 13.38 12.44 -4.20
N ALA A 24 14.06 12.54 -5.35
CA ALA A 24 14.06 11.47 -6.35
C ALA A 24 14.74 10.19 -5.84
N VAL A 25 15.87 10.32 -5.13
CA VAL A 25 16.62 9.18 -4.58
C VAL A 25 15.90 8.53 -3.39
N THR A 26 15.18 9.31 -2.59
CA THR A 26 14.39 8.81 -1.45
C THR A 26 12.99 8.38 -1.85
N ASN A 27 12.62 8.43 -3.13
CA ASN A 27 11.32 7.97 -3.60
C ASN A 27 11.22 6.44 -3.44
N PRO A 28 10.24 5.93 -2.66
CA PRO A 28 10.13 4.50 -2.36
C PRO A 28 10.09 3.62 -3.62
N GLY A 29 10.80 2.49 -3.55
CA GLY A 29 10.84 1.45 -4.57
C GLY A 29 9.66 0.49 -4.51
N THR A 30 9.72 -0.57 -5.32
CA THR A 30 8.76 -1.67 -5.24
C THR A 30 8.95 -2.48 -3.96
N ASP A 31 10.20 -2.73 -3.55
CA ASP A 31 10.52 -3.50 -2.34
C ASP A 31 10.04 -2.80 -1.07
N ASP A 32 10.18 -1.46 -1.00
CA ASP A 32 9.65 -0.65 0.10
C ASP A 32 8.12 -0.74 0.18
N PHE A 33 7.48 -0.73 -0.99
CA PHE A 33 6.03 -0.90 -1.09
C PHE A 33 5.60 -2.31 -0.66
N GLU A 34 6.29 -3.38 -1.07
CA GLU A 34 6.01 -4.74 -0.63
C GLU A 34 6.08 -4.86 0.90
N ALA A 35 7.12 -4.30 1.51
CA ALA A 35 7.29 -4.32 2.95
C ALA A 35 6.16 -3.59 3.69
N PHE A 36 5.77 -2.40 3.19
CA PHE A 36 4.68 -1.60 3.73
C PHE A 36 3.31 -2.27 3.54
N ALA A 37 3.02 -2.75 2.33
CA ALA A 37 1.74 -3.37 1.99
C ALA A 37 1.57 -4.70 2.73
N GLY A 38 2.64 -5.47 2.90
CA GLY A 38 2.65 -6.67 3.73
C GLY A 38 2.26 -6.37 5.18
N ASP A 39 2.81 -5.30 5.77
CA ASP A 39 2.42 -4.88 7.13
C ASP A 39 0.94 -4.45 7.20
N GLN A 40 0.45 -3.72 6.19
CA GLN A 40 -0.95 -3.31 6.13
C GLN A 40 -1.89 -4.51 6.00
N LEU A 41 -1.56 -5.47 5.15
CA LEU A 41 -2.37 -6.67 4.95
C LEU A 41 -2.32 -7.60 6.16
N VAL A 42 -1.19 -7.76 6.83
CA VAL A 42 -1.13 -8.51 8.10
C VAL A 42 -2.06 -7.86 9.13
N ARG A 43 -2.03 -6.53 9.26
CA ARG A 43 -2.94 -5.80 10.17
C ARG A 43 -4.41 -5.99 9.79
N ALA A 44 -4.74 -5.85 8.50
CA ALA A 44 -6.11 -6.00 8.01
C ALA A 44 -6.62 -7.45 8.19
N ALA A 45 -5.86 -8.42 7.72
CA ALA A 45 -6.19 -9.84 7.81
C ALA A 45 -6.25 -10.32 9.26
N SER A 46 -5.36 -9.85 10.15
CA SER A 46 -5.44 -10.23 11.57
C SER A 46 -6.72 -9.68 12.23
N ARG A 47 -7.15 -8.46 11.89
CA ARG A 47 -8.40 -7.89 12.42
C ARG A 47 -9.63 -8.65 11.93
N GLU A 48 -9.68 -8.97 10.63
CA GLU A 48 -10.83 -9.61 10.01
C GLU A 48 -10.89 -11.11 10.34
N LEU A 49 -9.76 -11.81 10.17
CA LEU A 49 -9.71 -13.26 10.25
C LEU A 49 -9.48 -13.76 11.67
N CYS A 50 -8.73 -13.03 12.51
CA CYS A 50 -8.39 -13.49 13.86
C CYS A 50 -9.22 -12.78 14.97
N GLY A 51 -10.20 -11.95 14.60
CA GLY A 51 -11.10 -11.29 15.53
C GLY A 51 -11.97 -12.26 16.36
N SER A 52 -12.51 -11.78 17.48
CA SER A 52 -13.41 -12.57 18.31
C SER A 52 -14.71 -12.86 17.54
N GLY A 53 -14.88 -14.10 17.06
CA GLY A 53 -16.10 -14.53 16.35
C GLY A 53 -15.91 -14.85 14.87
N SER A 54 -14.76 -14.51 14.26
CA SER A 54 -14.46 -14.77 12.84
C SER A 54 -14.07 -16.22 12.55
N LEU A 55 -13.39 -16.88 13.49
CA LEU A 55 -12.95 -18.27 13.34
C LEU A 55 -13.97 -19.25 13.90
N PRO A 56 -14.32 -20.32 13.14
CA PRO A 56 -15.07 -21.44 13.67
C PRO A 56 -14.28 -22.16 14.78
N LEU A 57 -14.99 -22.77 15.75
CA LEU A 57 -14.40 -23.35 16.96
C LEU A 57 -13.27 -24.36 16.65
N ILE A 58 -13.40 -25.14 15.57
CA ILE A 58 -12.41 -26.12 15.12
C ILE A 58 -11.12 -25.43 14.66
N ALA A 59 -11.22 -24.33 13.93
CA ALA A 59 -10.04 -23.59 13.47
C ALA A 59 -9.24 -23.03 14.65
N ARG A 60 -9.91 -22.62 15.73
CA ARG A 60 -9.24 -22.13 16.97
C ARG A 60 -8.48 -23.22 17.73
N LEU A 61 -8.89 -24.48 17.60
CA LEU A 61 -8.21 -25.61 18.25
C LEU A 61 -6.90 -25.98 17.55
N VAL A 62 -6.83 -25.78 16.22
CA VAL A 62 -5.64 -26.08 15.41
C VAL A 62 -4.71 -24.86 15.29
N ILE A 63 -5.29 -23.67 15.15
CA ILE A 63 -4.57 -22.41 15.01
C ILE A 63 -4.50 -21.72 16.37
N GLN A 64 -3.46 -22.04 17.13
CA GLN A 64 -3.27 -21.52 18.49
C GLN A 64 -2.94 -20.01 18.48
N ASP A 65 -2.16 -19.55 17.51
CA ASP A 65 -1.79 -18.13 17.33
C ASP A 65 -2.07 -17.64 15.90
N CYS A 66 -3.35 -17.41 15.60
CA CYS A 66 -3.79 -16.88 14.30
C CYS A 66 -3.03 -15.60 13.87
N PRO A 67 -2.84 -14.58 14.74
CA PRO A 67 -2.10 -13.38 14.36
C PRO A 67 -0.65 -13.67 13.97
N GLN A 68 0.00 -14.61 14.66
CA GLN A 68 1.40 -14.98 14.37
C GLN A 68 1.50 -15.75 13.05
N LEU A 69 0.52 -16.62 12.76
CA LEU A 69 0.42 -17.31 11.47
C LEU A 69 0.26 -16.31 10.32
N VAL A 70 -0.66 -15.36 10.44
CA VAL A 70 -0.85 -14.31 9.42
C VAL A 70 0.41 -13.47 9.26
N ALA A 71 1.05 -13.07 10.37
CA ALA A 71 2.30 -12.31 10.35
C ALA A 71 3.46 -13.07 9.71
N SER A 72 3.53 -14.39 9.85
CA SER A 72 4.55 -15.20 9.18
C SER A 72 4.45 -15.15 7.64
N GLN A 73 3.26 -14.84 7.12
CA GLN A 73 3.02 -14.66 5.69
C GLN A 73 3.19 -13.21 5.21
N ARG A 74 3.71 -12.29 6.04
CA ARG A 74 3.91 -10.87 5.68
C ARG A 74 4.55 -10.69 4.30
N LYS A 75 5.60 -11.46 3.99
CA LYS A 75 6.31 -11.36 2.71
C LYS A 75 5.44 -11.77 1.53
N VAL A 76 4.71 -12.87 1.66
CA VAL A 76 3.79 -13.36 0.63
C VAL A 76 2.64 -12.37 0.41
N LEU A 77 2.10 -11.81 1.50
CA LEU A 77 1.07 -10.77 1.43
C LEU A 77 1.59 -9.50 0.75
N GLY A 78 2.81 -9.08 1.05
CA GLY A 78 3.47 -7.95 0.39
C GLY A 78 3.64 -8.17 -1.12
N GLN A 79 4.13 -9.35 -1.51
CA GLN A 79 4.27 -9.74 -2.93
C GLN A 79 2.92 -9.82 -3.64
N LEU A 80 1.89 -10.34 -2.97
CA LEU A 80 0.53 -10.36 -3.50
C LEU A 80 0.03 -8.94 -3.76
N ALA A 81 0.22 -8.04 -2.79
CA ALA A 81 -0.17 -6.64 -2.94
C ALA A 81 0.58 -5.96 -4.08
N ALA A 82 1.89 -6.21 -4.24
CA ALA A 82 2.68 -5.66 -5.35
C ALA A 82 2.22 -6.23 -6.70
N ALA A 83 1.96 -7.54 -6.78
CA ALA A 83 1.45 -8.18 -8.00
C ALA A 83 0.05 -7.67 -8.38
N SER A 84 -0.75 -7.26 -7.40
CA SER A 84 -2.09 -6.68 -7.58
C SER A 84 -2.08 -5.14 -7.62
N SER A 85 -0.91 -4.51 -7.75
CA SER A 85 -0.76 -3.06 -7.80
C SER A 85 -0.13 -2.58 -9.09
N HIS A 86 -0.61 -1.44 -9.57
CA HIS A 86 0.03 -0.70 -10.66
C HIS A 86 0.80 0.50 -10.10
N ARG A 87 2.08 0.62 -10.43
CA ARG A 87 2.95 1.73 -10.00
C ARG A 87 3.06 2.79 -11.10
N TYR A 88 2.76 4.04 -10.75
CA TYR A 88 3.09 5.20 -11.55
C TYR A 88 4.19 6.01 -10.85
N ASN A 89 5.37 6.10 -11.45
CA ASN A 89 6.50 6.87 -10.89
C ASN A 89 6.62 8.21 -11.60
N ALA A 90 6.48 9.31 -10.86
CA ALA A 90 6.61 10.68 -11.35
C ALA A 90 8.00 11.29 -11.06
N GLY A 91 8.97 10.48 -10.62
CA GLY A 91 10.33 10.91 -10.26
C GLY A 91 10.42 11.32 -8.78
N LEU A 92 9.70 12.38 -8.38
CA LEU A 92 9.72 12.89 -6.99
C LEU A 92 8.77 12.16 -6.05
N PHE A 93 7.75 11.53 -6.62
CA PHE A 93 6.77 10.73 -5.91
C PHE A 93 6.33 9.56 -6.79
N SER A 94 5.64 8.62 -6.18
CA SER A 94 5.05 7.46 -6.83
C SER A 94 3.62 7.27 -6.32
N VAL A 95 2.77 6.74 -7.19
CA VAL A 95 1.40 6.36 -6.86
C VAL A 95 1.26 4.87 -7.13
N TYR A 96 0.77 4.16 -6.13
CA TYR A 96 0.46 2.73 -6.20
C TYR A 96 -1.04 2.58 -6.12
N THR A 97 -1.62 2.06 -7.19
CA THR A 97 -3.04 1.71 -7.24
C THR A 97 -3.16 0.22 -7.07
N THR A 98 -3.65 -0.21 -5.91
CA THR A 98 -3.85 -1.61 -5.56
C THR A 98 -5.30 -1.99 -5.82
N GLU A 99 -5.50 -3.09 -6.54
CA GLU A 99 -6.81 -3.66 -6.80
C GLU A 99 -6.84 -5.11 -6.31
N LEU A 100 -7.72 -5.42 -5.37
CA LEU A 100 -7.90 -6.76 -4.80
C LEU A 100 -9.35 -7.21 -5.02
N GLY A 101 -9.55 -8.48 -5.34
CA GLY A 101 -10.89 -9.03 -5.53
C GLY A 101 -11.51 -8.70 -6.90
N GLY A 102 -12.82 -8.90 -7.01
CA GLY A 102 -13.58 -8.72 -8.26
C GLY A 102 -13.65 -9.97 -9.15
N GLN A 103 -12.95 -11.06 -8.79
CA GLN A 103 -13.11 -12.34 -9.48
C GLN A 103 -14.40 -13.08 -9.09
N THR A 104 -15.10 -13.61 -10.09
CA THR A 104 -16.21 -14.56 -9.90
C THR A 104 -15.62 -15.94 -9.63
N LEU A 105 -15.74 -16.44 -8.41
CA LEU A 105 -15.22 -17.76 -8.05
C LEU A 105 -16.21 -18.89 -8.35
N LEU A 106 -17.51 -18.62 -8.18
CA LEU A 106 -18.60 -19.56 -8.43
C LEU A 106 -19.82 -18.80 -9.01
N PRO A 107 -20.73 -19.48 -9.73
CA PRO A 107 -22.00 -18.89 -10.14
C PRO A 107 -22.76 -18.35 -8.92
N GLY A 108 -22.97 -17.04 -8.87
CA GLY A 108 -23.64 -16.37 -7.73
C GLY A 108 -22.73 -15.96 -6.57
N LEU A 109 -21.41 -16.20 -6.63
CA LEU A 109 -20.45 -15.74 -5.60
C LEU A 109 -19.34 -14.89 -6.23
N THR A 110 -19.44 -13.58 -6.01
CA THR A 110 -18.46 -12.57 -6.44
C THR A 110 -17.74 -12.02 -5.22
N ILE A 111 -16.41 -12.00 -5.25
CA ILE A 111 -15.64 -11.34 -4.19
C ILE A 111 -15.73 -9.80 -4.40
N PRO A 112 -16.09 -9.01 -3.36
CA PRO A 112 -16.11 -7.55 -3.45
C PRO A 112 -14.76 -7.00 -3.92
N ARG A 113 -14.80 -5.95 -4.74
CA ARG A 113 -13.59 -5.31 -5.27
C ARG A 113 -13.13 -4.26 -4.27
N TYR A 114 -11.89 -4.40 -3.83
CA TYR A 114 -11.21 -3.46 -2.98
C TYR A 114 -10.21 -2.68 -3.80
N ARG A 115 -10.34 -1.35 -3.82
CA ARG A 115 -9.36 -0.46 -4.44
C ARG A 115 -8.71 0.37 -3.35
N ALA A 116 -7.38 0.39 -3.33
CA ALA A 116 -6.61 1.25 -2.44
C ALA A 116 -5.59 2.06 -3.25
N VAL A 117 -5.41 3.33 -2.87
CA VAL A 117 -4.41 4.22 -3.46
C VAL A 117 -3.39 4.56 -2.38
N THR A 118 -2.13 4.25 -2.66
CA THR A 118 -1.00 4.57 -1.78
C THR A 118 -0.08 5.55 -2.49
N LEU A 119 0.32 6.60 -1.78
CA LEU A 119 1.23 7.63 -2.27
C LEU A 119 2.59 7.42 -1.62
N GLY A 120 3.63 7.34 -2.44
CA GLY A 120 5.02 7.22 -2.03
C GLY A 120 5.81 8.48 -2.35
N GLY A 121 6.65 8.94 -1.44
CA GLY A 121 7.53 10.09 -1.67
C GLY A 121 8.27 10.49 -0.41
N ALA A 122 9.46 11.09 -0.56
CA ALA A 122 10.32 11.51 0.55
C ALA A 122 10.55 10.39 1.60
N GLY A 123 10.73 9.15 1.14
CA GLY A 123 10.95 7.97 2.00
C GLY A 123 9.72 7.47 2.75
N GLN A 124 8.53 7.98 2.47
CA GLN A 124 7.28 7.61 3.16
C GLN A 124 6.27 7.01 2.19
N LEU A 125 5.42 6.13 2.73
CA LEU A 125 4.28 5.53 2.04
C LEU A 125 3.02 5.75 2.86
N LEU A 126 1.97 6.28 2.23
CA LEU A 126 0.70 6.60 2.89
C LEU A 126 -0.48 6.13 2.06
N VAL A 127 -1.41 5.39 2.66
CA VAL A 127 -2.70 5.07 2.04
C VAL A 127 -3.57 6.33 2.09
N VAL A 128 -3.92 6.87 0.92
CA VAL A 128 -4.70 8.11 0.81
C VAL A 128 -6.18 7.86 0.57
N GLN A 129 -6.51 6.75 -0.10
CA GLN A 129 -7.88 6.37 -0.40
C GLN A 129 -8.03 4.86 -0.32
N SER A 130 -9.14 4.41 0.24
CA SER A 130 -9.57 3.01 0.23
C SER A 130 -11.07 2.98 -0.01
N SER A 131 -11.50 2.34 -1.09
CA SER A 131 -12.90 2.21 -1.45
C SER A 131 -13.26 0.73 -1.60
N GLU A 132 -14.39 0.36 -1.00
CA GLU A 132 -15.02 -0.94 -1.18
C GLU A 132 -16.11 -0.77 -2.24
N GLU A 133 -15.88 -1.29 -3.43
CA GLU A 133 -16.90 -1.35 -4.46
C GLU A 133 -17.63 -2.68 -4.31
N ALA A 134 -18.75 -2.67 -3.57
CA ALA A 134 -19.67 -3.78 -3.55
C ALA A 134 -20.23 -3.99 -4.96
N ALA A 135 -20.27 -5.24 -5.42
CA ALA A 135 -20.83 -5.58 -6.73
C ALA A 135 -22.25 -4.98 -6.89
N PRO A 136 -22.60 -4.40 -8.06
CA PRO A 136 -23.94 -3.90 -8.31
C PRO A 136 -24.94 -5.07 -8.27
N GLY A 137 -25.55 -5.28 -7.10
CA GLY A 137 -26.45 -6.41 -6.86
C GLY A 137 -26.88 -6.64 -5.41
N LEU A 138 -26.22 -6.05 -4.40
CA LEU A 138 -26.59 -6.23 -2.99
C LEU A 138 -26.80 -4.93 -2.19
N ALA A 139 -26.86 -3.77 -2.85
CA ALA A 139 -27.38 -2.57 -2.20
C ALA A 139 -28.92 -2.60 -2.18
N GLN A 140 -29.48 -3.10 -1.08
CA GLN A 140 -30.75 -2.75 -0.42
C GLN A 140 -31.55 -3.99 0.05
N ARG A 141 -31.29 -4.40 1.29
CA ARG A 141 -32.33 -4.72 2.27
C ARG A 141 -31.88 -4.27 3.65
#